data_AF-A0A3A8ZA96-F1
#
_entry.id   AF-A0A3A8ZA96-F1
#
_cell.length_a   1.000
_cell.length_b   1.000
_cell.length_c   1.000
_cell.angle_alpha   90.00
_cell.angle_beta   90.00
_cell.angle_gamma   90.00
#
_symmetry.space_group_name_H-M   'P 1'
#
loop_
_entity.id
_entity.type
_entity.pdbx_description
1 polymer ?
#
loop_
_entity_poly.entity_id
_entity_poly.type
_entity_poly.pdbx_seq_one_letter_code
_entity_poly.pdbx_strand_id
1 'polypeptide(L)'
;MKNFWKKIFPYVMFAAAWVLILATFLLEERITERLSIVLFMLGGVLLGFGAVGIALSRIRMSSEQQKEYERGEHDERNVAIREKAAMSSWYWTLYMLWAAFMVIQIFVGGLWGVAVSVVIVLHCTFYMINIHRWNKKM
;
A
#
# COMPACT_ATOMS: atom_id res chain seq x y z
N MET A 1 14.88 -1.16 21.88
CA MET A 1 15.39 -1.27 20.48
C MET A 1 14.26 -1.33 19.43
N LYS A 2 13.26 -2.22 19.55
CA LYS A 2 12.18 -2.41 18.53
C LYS A 2 11.39 -1.13 18.19
N ASN A 3 11.12 -0.26 19.16
CA ASN A 3 10.36 0.99 18.96
C ASN A 3 11.15 2.11 18.27
N PHE A 4 12.49 2.07 18.35
CA PHE A 4 13.36 3.05 17.70
C PHE A 4 13.42 2.80 16.19
N TRP A 5 13.63 1.54 15.81
CA TRP A 5 13.60 1.10 14.41
C TRP A 5 12.27 1.42 13.73
N LYS A 6 11.13 1.20 14.40
CA LYS A 6 9.81 1.56 13.86
C LYS A 6 9.65 3.06 13.57
N LYS A 7 10.26 3.93 14.38
CA LYS A 7 10.18 5.39 14.18
C LYS A 7 11.06 5.88 13.05
N ILE A 8 12.23 5.27 12.86
CA ILE A 8 13.21 5.69 11.85
C ILE A 8 12.91 5.10 10.47
N PHE A 9 12.29 3.92 10.43
CA PHE A 9 12.03 3.20 9.20
C PHE A 9 11.32 4.03 8.12
N PRO A 10 10.26 4.82 8.39
CA PRO A 10 9.64 5.67 7.38
C PRO A 10 10.58 6.72 6.78
N TYR A 11 11.47 7.29 7.60
CA TYR A 11 12.46 8.27 7.16
C TYR A 11 13.54 7.63 6.28
N VAL A 12 13.97 6.42 6.62
CA VAL A 12 14.94 5.67 5.81
C VAL A 12 14.32 5.31 4.46
N MET A 13 13.07 4.84 4.42
CA MET A 13 12.36 4.59 3.17
C MET A 13 12.24 5.85 2.31
N PHE A 14 11.85 6.96 2.93
CA PHE A 14 11.70 8.23 2.23
C PHE A 14 13.02 8.77 1.67
N ALA A 15 14.11 8.66 2.44
CA ALA A 15 15.45 9.04 1.97
C ALA A 15 15.94 8.11 0.85
N ALA A 16 15.78 6.80 1.01
CA ALA A 16 16.15 5.82 -0.01
C ALA A 16 15.37 6.04 -1.32
N ALA A 17 14.10 6.42 -1.23
CA ALA A 17 13.29 6.77 -2.38
C ALA A 17 13.91 7.90 -3.22
N TRP A 18 14.30 9.01 -2.56
CA TRP A 18 14.95 10.12 -3.23
C TRP A 18 16.31 9.75 -3.81
N VAL A 19 17.09 8.92 -3.12
CA VAL A 19 18.37 8.41 -3.64
C VAL A 19 18.15 7.61 -4.92
N LEU A 20 17.17 6.70 -4.96
CA LEU A 20 16.88 5.91 -6.17
C LEU A 20 16.40 6.78 -7.32
N ILE A 21 15.49 7.73 -7.06
CA ILE A 21 14.96 8.65 -8.08
C ILE A 21 16.10 9.52 -8.65
N LEU A 22 16.91 10.13 -7.78
CA LEU A 22 18.05 10.96 -8.19
C LEU A 22 19.12 10.15 -8.92
N ALA A 23 19.45 8.95 -8.44
CA ALA A 23 20.40 8.07 -9.11
C ALA A 23 19.93 7.70 -10.52
N THR A 24 18.61 7.53 -10.71
CA THR A 24 18.04 7.24 -12.02
C THR A 24 18.21 8.41 -12.99
N PHE A 25 17.96 9.64 -12.54
CA PHE A 25 18.21 10.84 -13.35
C PHE A 25 19.69 11.06 -13.66
N LEU A 26 20.58 10.83 -12.69
CA LEU A 26 22.02 11.05 -12.86
C LEU A 26 22.70 9.99 -13.73
N LEU A 27 22.13 8.80 -13.79
CA LEU A 27 22.70 7.66 -14.53
C LEU A 27 21.93 7.36 -15.82
N GLU A 28 21.01 8.23 -16.25
CA GLU A 28 20.10 8.02 -17.38
C GLU A 28 20.83 7.56 -18.65
N GLU A 29 21.97 8.17 -18.99
CA GLU A 29 22.78 7.80 -20.16
C GLU A 29 23.55 6.48 -20.01
N ARG A 30 23.73 5.97 -18.78
CA ARG A 30 24.56 4.79 -18.47
C ARG A 30 23.75 3.53 -18.17
N ILE A 31 22.46 3.66 -17.88
CA ILE A 31 21.60 2.53 -17.48
C ILE A 31 20.66 2.13 -18.62
N THR A 32 20.38 0.84 -18.73
CA THR A 32 19.37 0.34 -19.67
C THR A 32 17.99 0.86 -19.28
N GLU A 33 17.15 1.15 -20.27
CA GLU A 33 15.75 1.60 -20.09
C GLU A 33 14.97 0.75 -19.08
N ARG A 34 15.09 -0.59 -19.15
CA ARG A 34 14.45 -1.50 -18.19
C ARG A 34 14.88 -1.27 -16.75
N LEU A 35 16.15 -0.95 -16.52
CA LEU A 35 16.71 -0.74 -15.19
C LEU A 35 16.24 0.61 -14.64
N SER A 36 16.18 1.65 -15.50
CA SER A 36 15.59 2.94 -15.17
C SER A 36 14.13 2.81 -14.68
N ILE A 37 13.31 2.05 -15.42
CA ILE A 37 11.90 1.79 -15.06
C ILE A 37 11.80 1.11 -13.68
N VAL A 38 12.63 0.11 -13.40
CA VAL A 38 12.62 -0.60 -12.11
C VAL A 38 13.02 0.33 -10.97
N LEU A 39 14.04 1.18 -11.15
CA LEU A 39 14.47 2.12 -10.13
C LEU A 39 13.42 3.19 -9.83
N PHE A 40 12.75 3.73 -10.86
CA PHE A 40 11.63 4.65 -10.66
C PHE A 40 10.46 4.00 -9.94
N MET A 41 10.11 2.75 -10.29
CA MET A 41 9.04 2.00 -9.62
C MET A 41 9.37 1.77 -8.14
N LEU A 42 10.57 1.31 -7.82
CA LEU A 42 11.01 1.10 -6.44
C LEU A 42 11.08 2.42 -5.67
N GLY A 43 11.62 3.47 -6.29
CA GLY A 43 11.66 4.82 -5.72
C GLY A 43 10.27 5.34 -5.39
N GLY A 44 9.31 5.23 -6.30
CA GLY A 44 7.92 5.65 -6.09
C GLY A 44 7.24 4.89 -4.95
N VAL A 45 7.40 3.56 -4.90
CA VAL A 45 6.86 2.72 -3.81
C VAL A 45 7.43 3.16 -2.45
N LEU A 46 8.75 3.32 -2.35
CA LEU A 46 9.39 3.74 -1.11
C LEU A 46 8.98 5.17 -0.70
N LEU A 47 8.80 6.07 -1.67
CA LEU A 47 8.36 7.44 -1.43
C LEU A 47 6.96 7.46 -0.82
N GLY A 48 6.02 6.68 -1.40
CA GLY A 48 4.66 6.57 -0.90
C GLY A 48 4.60 6.04 0.53
N PHE A 49 5.21 4.88 0.80
CA PHE A 49 5.23 4.30 2.15
C PHE A 49 5.97 5.19 3.17
N GLY A 50 7.10 5.77 2.77
CA GLY A 50 7.87 6.68 3.62
C GLY A 50 7.09 7.93 3.99
N ALA A 51 6.47 8.59 3.01
CA ALA A 51 5.69 9.81 3.22
C ALA A 51 4.48 9.55 4.13
N VAL A 52 3.70 8.49 3.87
CA VAL A 52 2.55 8.12 4.70
C VAL A 52 3.01 7.76 6.12
N GLY A 53 4.07 6.97 6.26
CA GLY A 53 4.60 6.62 7.58
C GLY A 53 5.06 7.83 8.40
N ILE A 54 5.71 8.81 7.75
CA ILE A 54 6.10 10.07 8.40
C ILE A 54 4.84 10.86 8.81
N ALA A 55 3.86 11.00 7.91
CA ALA A 55 2.62 11.73 8.20
C ALA A 55 1.90 11.13 9.41
N LEU A 56 1.71 9.81 9.43
CA LEU A 56 1.09 9.09 10.54
C LEU A 56 1.90 9.22 11.83
N SER A 57 3.25 9.22 11.77
CA SER A 57 4.09 9.39 12.97
C SER A 57 3.95 10.76 13.65
N ARG A 58 3.45 11.76 12.92
CA ARG A 58 3.22 13.10 13.43
C ARG A 58 1.83 13.28 14.04
N ILE A 59 0.91 12.36 13.81
CA ILE A 59 -0.41 12.39 14.46
C ILE A 59 -0.19 12.07 15.94
N ARG A 60 -0.35 13.09 16.78
CA ARG A 60 -0.32 12.92 18.25
C ARG A 60 -1.74 12.69 18.74
N MET A 61 -1.99 11.52 19.29
CA MET A 61 -3.18 11.28 20.11
C MET A 61 -2.90 11.72 21.54
N SER A 62 -3.88 12.39 22.17
CA SER A 62 -3.86 12.60 23.61
C SER A 62 -4.03 11.25 24.34
N SER A 63 -3.65 11.21 25.62
CA SER A 63 -3.85 10.00 26.44
C SER A 63 -5.33 9.61 26.57
N GLU A 64 -6.24 10.58 26.52
CA GLU A 64 -7.69 10.34 26.50
C GLU A 64 -8.13 9.73 25.17
N GLN A 65 -7.70 10.31 24.04
CA GLN A 65 -8.00 9.78 22.70
C GLN A 65 -7.48 8.36 22.53
N GLN A 66 -6.33 8.05 23.12
CA GLN A 66 -5.78 6.70 23.07
C GLN A 66 -6.63 5.70 23.85
N LYS A 67 -7.11 6.06 25.05
CA LYS A 67 -8.02 5.23 25.84
C LYS A 67 -9.37 5.03 25.16
N GLU A 68 -9.89 6.08 24.52
CA GLU A 68 -11.13 5.98 23.72
C GLU A 68 -10.95 5.08 22.50
N TYR A 69 -9.79 5.18 21.83
CA TYR A 69 -9.44 4.31 20.71
C TYR A 69 -9.37 2.84 21.14
N GLU A 70 -8.66 2.53 22.22
CA GLU A 70 -8.56 1.16 22.77
C GLU A 70 -9.95 0.62 23.17
N ARG A 71 -10.80 1.46 23.77
CA ARG A 71 -12.18 1.08 24.11
C ARG A 71 -13.03 0.83 22.86
N GLY A 72 -12.86 1.65 21.83
CA GLY A 72 -13.52 1.51 20.54
C GLY A 72 -12.96 0.38 19.66
N GLU A 73 -11.79 -0.15 19.98
CA GLU A 73 -11.20 -1.31 19.29
C GLU A 73 -11.97 -2.59 19.64
N HIS A 74 -12.43 -2.73 20.88
CA HIS A 74 -13.16 -3.89 21.38
C HIS A 74 -14.69 -3.77 21.33
N ASP A 75 -15.23 -2.60 21.03
CA ASP A 75 -16.68 -2.41 20.87
C ASP A 75 -17.18 -3.19 19.64
N GLU A 76 -18.08 -4.15 19.87
CA GLU A 76 -18.69 -5.01 18.85
C GLU A 76 -19.31 -4.21 17.72
N ARG A 77 -19.95 -3.06 18.01
CA ARG A 77 -20.55 -2.22 16.98
C ARG A 77 -19.49 -1.62 16.07
N ASN A 78 -18.38 -1.16 16.66
CA ASN A 78 -17.28 -0.58 15.89
C ASN A 78 -16.54 -1.66 15.09
N VAL A 79 -16.41 -2.87 15.64
CA VAL A 79 -15.89 -4.04 14.92
C VAL A 79 -16.74 -4.32 13.69
N ALA A 80 -18.07 -4.43 13.85
CA ALA A 80 -18.99 -4.70 12.75
C ALA A 80 -18.97 -3.59 11.66
N ILE A 81 -18.83 -2.32 12.06
CA ILE A 81 -18.69 -1.20 11.12
C ILE A 81 -17.38 -1.33 10.32
N ARG A 82 -16.26 -1.60 10.99
CA ARG A 82 -14.95 -1.76 10.33
C ARG A 82 -14.94 -2.96 9.38
N GLU A 83 -15.58 -4.06 9.76
CA GLU A 83 -15.76 -5.22 8.88
C GLU A 83 -16.54 -4.88 7.61
N LYS A 84 -17.69 -4.22 7.75
CA LYS A 84 -18.47 -3.76 6.59
C LYS A 84 -17.70 -2.78 5.73
N ALA A 85 -16.97 -1.85 6.35
CA ALA A 85 -16.14 -0.89 5.63
C ALA A 85 -15.00 -1.60 4.89
N ALA A 86 -14.33 -2.58 5.51
CA ALA A 86 -13.30 -3.38 4.88
C ALA A 86 -13.85 -4.16 3.68
N MET A 87 -15.00 -4.83 3.84
CA MET A 87 -15.69 -5.54 2.75
C MET A 87 -16.10 -4.61 1.61
N SER A 88 -16.69 -3.45 1.92
CA SER A 88 -17.08 -2.45 0.91
C SER A 88 -15.86 -1.90 0.17
N SER A 89 -14.82 -1.51 0.92
CA SER A 89 -13.59 -0.97 0.36
C SER A 89 -12.90 -1.98 -0.57
N TRP A 90 -12.98 -3.28 -0.24
CA TRP A 90 -12.47 -4.36 -1.08
C TRP A 90 -13.14 -4.41 -2.46
N TYR A 91 -14.47 -4.39 -2.51
CA TYR A 91 -15.20 -4.38 -3.77
C TYR A 91 -14.87 -3.13 -4.60
N TRP A 92 -14.79 -1.97 -3.95
CA TRP A 92 -14.40 -0.72 -4.61
C TRP A 92 -13.01 -0.79 -5.22
N THR A 93 -12.02 -1.30 -4.48
CA THR A 93 -10.66 -1.45 -5.01
C THR A 93 -10.61 -2.45 -6.17
N LEU A 94 -11.40 -3.53 -6.11
CA LEU A 94 -11.49 -4.49 -7.21
C LEU A 94 -12.12 -3.85 -8.46
N TYR A 95 -13.18 -3.05 -8.32
CA TYR A 95 -13.78 -2.33 -9.45
C TYR A 95 -12.82 -1.32 -10.07
N MET A 96 -12.05 -0.60 -9.26
CA MET A 96 -11.03 0.32 -9.76
C MET A 96 -9.91 -0.40 -10.50
N LEU A 97 -9.47 -1.57 -10.00
CA LEU A 97 -8.50 -2.42 -10.71
C LEU A 97 -9.06 -2.95 -12.02
N TRP A 98 -10.35 -3.33 -12.05
CA TRP A 98 -11.03 -3.73 -13.29
C TRP A 98 -11.14 -2.57 -14.29
N ALA A 99 -11.48 -1.36 -13.83
CA ALA A 99 -11.49 -0.19 -14.69
C ALA A 99 -10.10 0.10 -15.27
N ALA A 100 -9.05 0.05 -14.44
CA ALA A 100 -7.67 0.19 -14.89
C ALA A 100 -7.27 -0.90 -15.90
N PHE A 101 -7.68 -2.15 -15.66
CA PHE A 101 -7.47 -3.26 -16.58
C PHE A 101 -8.12 -3.00 -17.94
N MET A 102 -9.38 -2.55 -17.97
CA MET A 102 -10.09 -2.24 -19.21
C MET A 102 -9.42 -1.10 -19.98
N VAL A 103 -9.04 -0.02 -19.29
CA VAL A 103 -8.30 1.10 -19.89
C VAL A 103 -7.00 0.60 -20.52
N ILE A 104 -6.21 -0.18 -19.78
CA ILE A 104 -4.96 -0.73 -20.31
C ILE A 104 -5.22 -1.67 -21.48
N GLN A 105 -6.23 -2.52 -21.42
CA GLN A 105 -6.55 -3.46 -22.49
C GLN A 105 -6.98 -2.76 -23.79
N ILE A 106 -7.69 -1.63 -23.70
CA ILE A 106 -8.15 -0.84 -24.84
C ILE A 106 -7.00 -0.04 -25.47
N PHE A 107 -6.18 0.61 -24.65
CA PHE A 107 -5.22 1.61 -25.15
C PHE A 107 -3.78 1.10 -25.28
N VAL A 108 -3.38 0.06 -24.55
CA VAL A 108 -1.97 -0.37 -24.45
C VAL A 108 -1.80 -1.87 -24.73
N GLY A 109 -2.61 -2.71 -24.08
CA GLY A 109 -2.56 -4.16 -24.18
C GLY A 109 -1.22 -4.77 -23.75
N GLY A 110 -0.96 -6.00 -24.22
CA GLY A 110 0.31 -6.70 -24.06
C GLY A 110 0.72 -6.98 -22.61
N LEU A 111 2.01 -6.78 -22.32
CA LEU A 111 2.61 -7.06 -21.00
C LEU A 111 1.95 -6.28 -19.85
N TRP A 112 1.46 -5.07 -20.12
CA TRP A 112 0.80 -4.24 -19.10
C TRP A 112 -0.58 -4.79 -18.72
N GLY A 113 -1.32 -5.35 -19.69
CA GLY A 113 -2.56 -6.06 -19.41
C GLY A 113 -2.30 -7.27 -18.50
N VAL A 114 -1.27 -8.06 -18.82
CA VAL A 114 -0.85 -9.21 -17.98
C VAL A 114 -0.47 -8.76 -16.57
N ALA A 115 0.30 -7.67 -16.43
CA ALA A 115 0.70 -7.16 -15.13
C ALA A 115 -0.51 -6.78 -14.26
N VAL A 116 -1.52 -6.11 -14.82
CA VAL A 116 -2.73 -5.76 -14.06
C VAL A 116 -3.59 -6.99 -13.76
N SER A 117 -3.66 -7.97 -14.66
CA SER A 117 -4.31 -9.25 -14.35
C SER A 117 -3.66 -9.94 -13.14
N VAL A 118 -2.32 -9.96 -13.06
CA VAL A 118 -1.60 -10.51 -11.90
C VAL A 118 -1.96 -9.74 -10.62
N VAL A 119 -2.02 -8.41 -10.66
CA VAL A 119 -2.41 -7.60 -9.50
C VAL A 119 -3.85 -7.90 -9.06
N ILE A 120 -4.78 -8.06 -10.00
CA ILE A 120 -6.18 -8.44 -9.70
C ILE A 120 -6.23 -9.82 -9.03
N VAL A 121 -5.50 -10.81 -9.55
CA VAL A 121 -5.45 -12.16 -8.97
C VAL A 121 -4.84 -12.15 -7.57
N LEU A 122 -3.77 -11.39 -7.36
CA LEU A 122 -3.14 -11.22 -6.03
C LEU A 122 -4.08 -10.53 -5.06
N HIS A 123 -4.80 -9.50 -5.51
CA HIS A 123 -5.87 -8.86 -4.75
C HIS A 123 -6.88 -9.93 -4.32
N CYS A 124 -7.57 -10.60 -5.25
CA CYS A 124 -8.56 -11.62 -4.94
C CYS A 124 -8.03 -12.71 -3.99
N THR A 125 -6.80 -13.19 -4.21
CA THR A 125 -6.16 -14.21 -3.36
C THR A 125 -5.96 -13.71 -1.93
N PHE A 126 -5.46 -12.48 -1.76
CA PHE A 126 -5.24 -11.89 -0.45
C PHE A 126 -6.55 -11.78 0.34
N TYR A 127 -7.63 -11.41 -0.32
CA TYR A 127 -8.95 -11.35 0.32
C TYR A 127 -9.50 -12.71 0.71
N MET A 128 -9.41 -13.71 -0.17
CA MET A 128 -9.85 -15.07 0.17
C MET A 128 -9.08 -15.61 1.39
N ILE A 129 -7.78 -15.36 1.47
CA ILE A 129 -6.96 -15.75 2.63
C ILE A 129 -7.39 -15.00 3.89
N ASN A 130 -7.67 -13.70 3.80
CA ASN A 130 -8.06 -12.91 4.97
C ASN A 130 -9.47 -13.23 5.46
N ILE A 131 -10.44 -13.44 4.57
CA ILE A 131 -11.77 -13.93 4.94
C ILE A 131 -11.66 -15.30 5.60
N HIS A 132 -10.86 -16.22 5.05
CA HIS A 132 -10.66 -17.53 5.67
C HIS A 132 -10.08 -17.42 7.09
N ARG A 133 -9.11 -16.52 7.29
CA ARG A 133 -8.56 -16.22 8.62
C ARG A 133 -9.59 -15.56 9.54
N TRP A 134 -10.46 -14.70 9.00
CA TRP A 134 -11.53 -14.04 9.73
C TRP A 134 -12.55 -15.06 10.24
N ASN A 135 -13.04 -15.92 9.35
CA ASN A 135 -14.02 -16.96 9.66
C ASN A 135 -13.48 -18.00 10.65
N LYS A 136 -12.16 -18.18 10.77
CA LYS A 136 -11.55 -19.06 11.79
C LYS A 136 -11.42 -18.41 13.17
N LYS A 137 -11.52 -17.07 13.26
CA LYS A 137 -11.39 -16.31 14.51
C LYS A 137 -12.73 -15.97 15.14
N MET A 138 -13.81 -15.97 14.36
CA MET A 138 -15.19 -15.94 14.84
C MET A 138 -15.65 -17.36 15.20
#